data_AF-G3B1K9-F1
#
_entry.id   AF-G3B1K9-F1
#
_cell.length_a   1.000
_cell.length_b   1.000
_cell.length_c   1.000
_cell.angle_alpha   90.00
_cell.angle_beta   90.00
_cell.angle_gamma   90.00
#
_symmetry.space_group_name_H-M   'P 1'
#
loop_
_entity.id
_entity.type
_entity.pdbx_description
1 polymer ?
#
loop_
_entity_poly.entity_id
_entity_poly.type
_entity_poly.pdbx_seq_one_letter_code
_entity_poly.pdbx_strand_id
1 'polypeptide(L)'
;MKNYFGKKTLAGRLLSSTTDLKKIVPLNVDEKGARVMEYTLGKVIGFGAWGTIRECFDNNQNPYAMKIVSNKKMSVINLFKREIMIWEQLNHPKILKLFKYLETEDSIFCLMDRIKGGTLFELVSKWGVIEGN
;
A
#
# COMPACT_ATOMS: atom_id res chain seq x y z
N MET A 1 -16.17 37.47 26.51
CA MET A 1 -17.41 37.97 25.89
C MET A 1 -17.42 37.57 24.43
N LYS A 2 -18.50 36.91 24.00
CA LYS A 2 -18.77 36.49 22.62
C LYS A 2 -18.89 37.71 21.70
N ASN A 3 -18.52 37.56 20.43
CA ASN A 3 -19.29 38.12 19.32
C ASN A 3 -19.17 37.22 18.08
N TYR A 4 -20.29 36.59 17.76
CA TYR A 4 -20.63 35.93 16.50
C TYR A 4 -20.85 37.00 15.41
N PHE A 5 -20.53 36.70 14.15
CA PHE A 5 -21.47 36.65 13.00
C PHE A 5 -20.72 36.70 11.66
N GLY A 6 -21.06 35.78 10.75
CA GLY A 6 -20.66 35.86 9.34
C GLY A 6 -20.77 34.55 8.57
N LYS A 7 -21.99 34.15 8.17
CA LYS A 7 -22.18 33.14 7.11
C LYS A 7 -21.57 33.65 5.80
N LYS A 8 -20.91 32.79 5.00
CA LYS A 8 -20.72 32.88 3.53
C LYS A 8 -19.92 31.65 3.01
N THR A 9 -20.59 30.63 2.46
CA THR A 9 -20.73 30.29 1.01
C THR A 9 -19.64 29.39 0.42
N LEU A 10 -20.08 28.34 -0.28
CA LEU A 10 -19.32 27.27 -0.98
C LEU A 10 -18.41 27.74 -2.14
N ALA A 11 -18.17 29.05 -2.27
CA ALA A 11 -17.49 29.68 -3.40
C ALA A 11 -16.19 30.39 -2.98
N GLY A 12 -15.51 29.92 -1.93
CA GLY A 12 -14.10 30.22 -1.66
C GLY A 12 -13.17 29.48 -2.63
N ARG A 13 -13.49 29.59 -3.92
CA ARG A 13 -12.70 29.10 -5.04
C ARG A 13 -11.46 29.99 -5.16
N LEU A 14 -10.33 29.30 -5.31
CA LEU A 14 -9.30 29.63 -6.30
C LEU A 14 -8.55 30.96 -6.08
N LEU A 15 -7.23 30.83 -5.89
CA LEU A 15 -6.20 31.88 -5.84
C LEU A 15 -5.86 32.43 -4.44
N SER A 16 -5.24 31.59 -3.62
CA SER A 16 -4.18 32.07 -2.73
C SER A 16 -2.86 31.40 -3.08
N SER A 17 -2.12 32.08 -3.95
CA SER A 17 -0.66 32.18 -3.90
C SER A 17 0.16 31.00 -4.44
N THR A 18 0.79 31.27 -5.59
CA THR A 18 1.88 30.54 -6.26
C THR A 18 3.20 30.56 -5.48
N THR A 19 3.17 30.32 -4.18
CA THR A 19 4.38 30.26 -3.35
C THR A 19 4.32 29.05 -2.41
N ASP A 20 5.35 28.21 -2.53
CA ASP A 20 5.69 27.03 -1.71
C ASP A 20 5.03 25.67 -2.02
N LEU A 21 5.17 25.21 -3.27
CA LEU A 21 5.07 23.79 -3.65
C LEU A 21 6.26 22.92 -3.16
N LYS A 22 7.09 23.42 -2.22
CA LYS A 22 8.25 22.70 -1.66
C LYS A 22 8.21 22.51 -0.13
N LYS A 23 7.03 22.63 0.49
CA LYS A 23 6.80 21.99 1.79
C LYS A 23 6.27 20.58 1.55
N ILE A 24 7.15 19.70 1.06
CA ILE A 24 6.94 18.25 1.01
C ILE A 24 6.95 17.79 2.46
N VAL A 25 5.80 17.89 3.12
CA VAL A 25 5.54 17.14 4.33
C VAL A 25 5.59 15.67 3.89
N PRO A 26 6.39 14.78 4.53
CA PRO A 26 6.28 13.35 4.29
C PRO A 26 4.90 12.94 4.79
N LEU A 27 3.91 13.03 3.91
CA LEU A 27 2.57 12.52 4.15
C LEU A 27 2.79 11.03 4.39
N ASN A 28 2.53 10.53 5.60
CA ASN A 28 2.78 9.13 5.96
C ASN A 28 2.19 8.20 4.89
N VAL A 29 3.05 7.75 3.95
CA VAL A 29 2.64 7.12 2.69
C VAL A 29 2.11 5.70 2.88
N ASP A 30 2.26 5.15 4.09
CA ASP A 30 1.79 3.83 4.53
C ASP A 30 0.64 3.95 5.56
N GLU A 31 -0.25 4.94 5.41
CA GLU A 31 -1.45 5.05 6.23
C GLU A 31 -2.72 4.68 5.46
N LYS A 32 -3.73 4.20 6.21
CA LYS A 32 -5.06 3.95 5.62
C LYS A 32 -5.63 5.27 5.09
N GLY A 33 -6.09 5.27 3.84
CA GLY A 33 -6.59 6.45 3.15
C GLY A 33 -5.52 7.19 2.35
N ALA A 34 -4.23 6.88 2.52
CA ALA A 34 -3.19 7.41 1.66
C ALA A 34 -3.39 6.92 0.21
N ARG A 35 -3.00 7.76 -0.74
CA ARG A 35 -3.11 7.45 -2.17
C ARG A 35 -1.74 7.20 -2.76
N VAL A 36 -1.51 6.00 -3.28
CA VAL A 36 -0.22 5.56 -3.83
C VAL A 36 -0.46 4.93 -5.21
N MET A 37 0.26 5.41 -6.23
CA MET A 37 0.10 4.96 -7.62
C MET A 37 -1.36 4.98 -8.11
N GLU A 38 -2.14 5.97 -7.68
CA GLU A 38 -3.59 6.14 -7.93
C GLU A 38 -4.52 5.22 -7.12
N TYR A 39 -3.99 4.32 -6.29
CA TYR A 39 -4.76 3.42 -5.43
C TYR A 39 -4.91 3.98 -4.03
N THR A 40 -6.08 3.82 -3.43
CA THR A 40 -6.34 4.22 -2.03
C THR A 40 -6.02 3.06 -1.10
N LEU A 41 -5.13 3.28 -0.13
CA LEU A 41 -4.74 2.27 0.86
C LEU A 41 -5.86 2.00 1.87
N GLY A 42 -6.08 0.71 2.15
CA GLY A 42 -7.05 0.21 3.11
C GLY A 42 -6.39 -0.31 4.39
N LYS A 43 -7.04 -1.32 4.99
CA LYS A 43 -6.52 -1.95 6.21
C LYS A 43 -5.32 -2.84 5.91
N VAL A 44 -4.52 -3.11 6.95
CA VAL A 44 -3.47 -4.13 6.89
C VAL A 44 -4.12 -5.50 6.81
N ILE A 45 -3.68 -6.29 5.85
CA ILE A 45 -4.17 -7.65 5.58
C ILE A 45 -3.09 -8.72 5.78
N GLY A 46 -1.84 -8.32 6.00
CA GLY A 46 -0.75 -9.23 6.27
C GLY A 46 0.55 -8.52 6.57
N PHE A 47 1.53 -9.30 7.03
CA PHE A 47 2.88 -8.85 7.30
C PHE A 47 3.84 -9.77 6.53
N GLY A 48 4.77 -9.17 5.80
CA GLY A 48 5.89 -9.89 5.18
C GLY A 48 7.14 -9.77 6.06
N ALA A 49 8.22 -10.46 5.66
CA ALA A 49 9.49 -10.42 6.37
C ALA A 49 10.07 -8.99 6.55
N TRP A 50 9.80 -8.10 5.59
CA TRP A 50 10.40 -6.76 5.55
C TRP A 50 9.37 -5.63 5.49
N GLY A 51 8.09 -5.91 5.73
CA GLY A 51 7.07 -4.90 5.49
C GLY A 51 5.64 -5.32 5.73
N THR A 52 4.75 -4.40 5.40
CA THR A 52 3.31 -4.53 5.60
C THR A 52 2.63 -4.82 4.27
N ILE A 53 1.54 -5.58 4.31
CA ILE A 53 0.65 -5.78 3.16
C ILE A 53 -0.69 -5.16 3.51
N ARG A 54 -1.13 -4.17 2.72
CA ARG A 54 -2.45 -3.55 2.84
C ARG A 54 -3.35 -3.96 1.68
N GLU A 55 -4.65 -4.03 1.91
CA GLU A 55 -5.58 -3.95 0.79
C GLU A 55 -5.56 -2.53 0.21
N CYS A 56 -5.85 -2.39 -1.07
CA CYS A 56 -5.99 -1.08 -1.70
C CYS A 56 -7.02 -1.15 -2.83
N PHE A 57 -7.49 0.00 -3.28
CA PHE A 57 -8.59 0.10 -4.24
C PHE A 57 -8.27 1.09 -5.36
N ASP A 58 -8.60 0.74 -6.59
CA ASP A 58 -8.55 1.67 -7.72
C ASP A 58 -9.70 2.70 -7.66
N ASN A 59 -9.79 3.58 -8.66
CA ASN A 59 -10.88 4.58 -8.75
C ASN A 59 -12.28 3.94 -8.88
N ASN A 60 -12.35 2.69 -9.34
CA ASN A 60 -13.58 1.94 -9.55
C ASN A 60 -13.91 1.03 -8.36
N GLN A 61 -13.18 1.14 -7.24
CA GLN A 61 -13.30 0.30 -6.04
C GLN A 61 -12.99 -1.18 -6.26
N ASN A 62 -12.23 -1.53 -7.31
CA ASN A 62 -11.72 -2.87 -7.50
C ASN A 62 -10.62 -3.17 -6.47
N PRO A 63 -10.61 -4.36 -5.84
CA PRO A 63 -9.69 -4.67 -4.77
C PRO A 63 -8.32 -5.18 -5.25
N TYR A 64 -7.27 -4.64 -4.66
CA TYR A 64 -5.87 -5.00 -4.88
C TYR A 64 -5.12 -5.15 -3.55
N ALA A 65 -3.85 -5.53 -3.60
CA ALA A 65 -2.96 -5.54 -2.46
C ALA A 65 -1.72 -4.68 -2.74
N MET A 66 -1.21 -4.04 -1.69
CA MET A 66 0.02 -3.26 -1.72
C MET A 66 0.99 -3.79 -0.68
N LYS A 67 2.13 -4.31 -1.12
CA LYS A 67 3.27 -4.64 -0.24
C LYS A 67 4.12 -3.39 -0.09
N ILE A 68 4.43 -3.04 1.15
CA ILE A 68 5.11 -1.80 1.52
C ILE A 68 6.33 -2.19 2.35
N VAL A 69 7.52 -1.93 1.81
CA VAL A 69 8.80 -2.29 2.43
C VAL A 69 9.52 -1.00 2.81
N SER A 70 9.71 -0.78 4.12
CA SER A 70 10.34 0.44 4.64
C SER A 70 11.88 0.39 4.52
N ASN A 71 12.49 1.52 4.14
CA ASN A 71 13.92 1.74 3.96
C ASN A 71 14.71 1.87 5.28
N LYS A 72 14.27 1.24 6.36
CA LYS A 72 14.98 1.37 7.65
C LYS A 72 16.40 0.77 7.61
N LYS A 73 16.69 -0.08 6.62
CA LYS A 73 18.02 -0.66 6.38
C LYS A 73 18.29 -0.77 4.87
N MET A 74 19.30 -0.05 4.38
CA MET A 74 19.69 -0.04 2.96
C MET A 74 20.01 -1.44 2.40
N SER A 75 20.56 -2.34 3.23
CA SER A 75 20.83 -3.73 2.84
C SER A 75 19.56 -4.51 2.50
N VAL A 76 18.47 -4.27 3.23
CA VAL A 76 17.16 -4.90 2.98
C VAL A 76 16.57 -4.39 1.67
N ILE A 77 16.74 -3.11 1.37
CA ILE A 77 16.29 -2.53 0.10
C ILE A 77 16.99 -3.16 -1.10
N ASN A 78 18.31 -3.29 -1.07
CA ASN A 78 19.04 -3.86 -2.20
C ASN A 78 18.64 -5.32 -2.46
N LEU A 79 18.44 -6.11 -1.40
CA LEU A 79 17.91 -7.46 -1.51
C LEU A 79 16.50 -7.45 -2.10
N PHE A 80 15.63 -6.56 -1.63
CA PHE A 80 14.26 -6.48 -2.11
C PHE A 80 14.16 -6.00 -3.57
N LYS A 81 15.03 -5.08 -4.01
CA LYS A 81 15.13 -4.68 -5.42
C LYS A 81 15.44 -5.86 -6.33
N ARG A 82 16.33 -6.76 -5.89
CA ARG A 82 16.59 -8.01 -6.64
C ARG A 82 15.35 -8.90 -6.70
N GLU A 83 14.57 -8.99 -5.63
CA GLU A 83 13.28 -9.71 -5.67
C GLU A 83 12.32 -9.09 -6.68
N ILE A 84 12.20 -7.76 -6.72
CA ILE A 84 11.37 -7.04 -7.68
C ILE A 84 11.81 -7.36 -9.12
N MET A 85 13.11 -7.28 -9.42
CA MET A 85 13.63 -7.58 -10.75
C MET A 85 13.27 -8.98 -11.24
N ILE A 86 13.30 -9.97 -10.34
CA ILE A 86 12.87 -11.34 -10.65
C ILE A 86 11.35 -11.36 -10.85
N TRP A 87 10.60 -10.74 -9.95
CA TRP A 87 9.14 -10.74 -9.95
C TRP A 87 8.55 -10.08 -11.19
N GLU A 88 9.15 -8.99 -11.70
CA GLU A 88 8.74 -8.34 -12.95
C GLU A 88 8.78 -9.27 -14.16
N GLN A 89 9.64 -10.30 -14.14
CA GLN A 89 9.78 -11.27 -15.23
C GLN A 89 8.77 -12.42 -15.14
N LEU A 90 8.05 -12.55 -14.01
CA LEU A 90 7.10 -13.64 -13.79
C LEU A 90 5.73 -13.31 -14.37
N ASN A 91 5.32 -14.07 -15.39
CA ASN A 91 4.00 -13.96 -16.00
C ASN A 91 3.37 -15.34 -16.21
N HIS A 92 2.74 -15.88 -15.17
CA HIS A 92 2.10 -17.19 -15.20
C HIS A 92 0.79 -17.16 -14.39
N PRO A 93 -0.29 -17.82 -14.83
CA PRO A 93 -1.61 -17.78 -14.16
C PRO A 93 -1.63 -18.29 -12.71
N LYS A 94 -0.56 -18.96 -12.26
CA LYS A 94 -0.41 -19.50 -10.89
C LYS A 94 0.68 -18.80 -10.07
N ILE A 95 1.28 -17.74 -10.60
CA ILE A 95 2.23 -16.90 -9.88
C ILE A 95 1.57 -15.54 -9.66
N LEU A 96 1.66 -15.02 -8.44
CA LEU A 96 1.13 -13.71 -8.12
C LEU A 96 1.78 -12.66 -9.01
N LYS A 97 0.99 -11.87 -9.72
CA LYS A 97 1.50 -10.87 -10.65
C LYS A 97 1.92 -9.59 -9.93
N LEU A 98 3.09 -9.06 -10.28
CA LEU A 98 3.47 -7.68 -9.98
C LEU A 98 2.96 -6.78 -11.10
N PHE A 99 2.10 -5.81 -10.77
CA PHE A 99 1.56 -4.88 -11.76
C PHE A 99 2.46 -3.67 -11.97
N LYS A 100 2.92 -3.08 -10.87
CA LYS A 100 3.80 -1.92 -10.84
C LYS A 100 4.43 -1.79 -9.46
N TYR A 101 5.55 -1.08 -9.41
CA TYR A 101 6.14 -0.66 -8.15
C TYR A 101 6.49 0.83 -8.17
N LEU A 102 6.61 1.41 -6.99
CA LEU A 102 7.04 2.79 -6.76
C LEU A 102 8.09 2.76 -5.66
N GLU A 103 9.27 3.27 -5.97
CA GLU A 103 10.30 3.57 -4.98
C GLU A 103 10.19 5.02 -4.56
N THR A 104 10.21 5.23 -3.24
CA THR A 104 10.30 6.55 -2.58
C THR A 104 11.57 6.59 -1.74
N GLU A 105 11.91 7.74 -1.16
CA GLU A 105 13.08 7.87 -0.28
C GLU A 105 13.04 6.86 0.89
N ASP A 106 11.85 6.63 1.45
CA ASP A 106 11.69 5.86 2.68
C ASP A 106 11.05 4.49 2.49
N SER A 107 10.52 4.15 1.31
CA SER A 107 9.74 2.93 1.11
C SER A 107 9.63 2.50 -0.35
N ILE A 108 9.49 1.19 -0.57
CA ILE A 108 9.10 0.61 -1.85
C ILE A 108 7.69 0.05 -1.75
N PHE A 109 6.84 0.42 -2.69
CA PHE A 109 5.46 -0.01 -2.83
C PHE A 109 5.31 -0.93 -4.03
N CYS A 110 4.73 -2.11 -3.86
CA CYS A 110 4.46 -3.06 -4.94
C CYS A 110 2.95 -3.32 -5.03
N LEU A 111 2.35 -3.03 -6.18
CA LEU A 111 0.95 -3.32 -6.48
C LEU A 111 0.80 -4.72 -7.06
N MET A 112 -0.12 -5.50 -6.50
CA MET A 112 -0.39 -6.89 -6.91
C MET A 112 -1.88 -7.25 -6.75
N ASP A 113 -2.26 -8.43 -7.24
CA ASP A 113 -3.61 -8.96 -7.03
C ASP A 113 -3.95 -9.18 -5.56
N ARG A 114 -5.20 -8.89 -5.19
CA ARG A 114 -5.73 -9.21 -3.85
C ARG A 114 -6.09 -10.70 -3.77
N ILE A 115 -5.22 -11.51 -3.18
CA ILE A 115 -5.49 -12.95 -3.00
C ILE A 115 -6.35 -13.23 -1.76
N LYS A 116 -7.58 -13.68 -1.96
CA LYS A 116 -8.47 -14.13 -0.88
C LYS A 116 -8.16 -15.59 -0.52
N GLY A 117 -8.40 -15.97 0.74
CA GLY A 117 -8.22 -17.36 1.20
C GLY A 117 -7.03 -17.59 2.13
N GLY A 118 -6.13 -16.61 2.26
CA GLY A 118 -5.00 -16.71 3.18
C GLY A 118 -3.84 -17.52 2.62
N THR A 119 -2.94 -17.96 3.50
CA THR A 119 -1.77 -18.77 3.12
C THR A 119 -2.08 -20.27 3.14
N LEU A 120 -1.27 -21.07 2.43
CA LEU A 120 -1.34 -22.53 2.52
C LEU A 120 -1.15 -23.01 3.97
N PHE A 121 -0.25 -22.38 4.72
CA PHE A 121 -0.02 -22.71 6.13
C PHE A 121 -1.29 -22.51 6.97
N GLU A 122 -1.99 -21.39 6.79
CA GLU A 122 -3.28 -21.13 7.46
C GLU A 122 -4.36 -22.13 7.07
N LEU A 123 -4.36 -22.60 5.82
CA LEU A 123 -5.29 -23.62 5.35
C LEU A 123 -5.00 -24.97 6.00
N VAL A 124 -3.75 -25.44 5.94
CA VAL A 124 -3.33 -26.73 6.49
C VAL A 124 -3.49 -26.76 8.02
N SER A 125 -3.22 -25.65 8.70
CA SER A 125 -3.41 -25.55 10.16
C SER A 125 -4.87 -25.81 10.61
N LYS A 126 -5.84 -25.68 9.70
CA LYS A 126 -7.26 -25.95 9.99
C LYS A 126 -7.67 -27.41 9.80
N TRP A 127 -6.84 -28.24 9.17
CA TRP A 127 -7.19 -29.62 8.85
C TRP A 127 -7.13 -30.56 10.06
N GLY A 128 -6.64 -30.08 11.21
CA GLY A 128 -6.45 -30.90 12.41
C GLY A 128 -5.21 -31.80 12.29
N VAL A 129 -4.76 -32.36 13.42
CA VAL A 129 -3.78 -33.45 13.41
C VAL A 129 -4.54 -34.69 12.96
N ILE A 130 -4.07 -35.34 11.89
CA ILE A 130 -4.55 -36.68 11.55
C ILE A 130 -3.99 -37.59 12.64
N GLU A 131 -4.80 -37.90 13.66
CA GLU A 131 -4.47 -38.98 14.58
C GLU A 131 -4.54 -40.29 13.78
N GLY A 132 -3.37 -40.89 13.56
CA GLY A 132 -3.28 -42.21 12.96
C GLY A 132 -3.88 -43.24 13.91
N ASN A 133 -4.91 -43.96 13.44
CA ASN A 133 -5.38 -45.19 14.07
C ASN A 133 -4.34 -46.30 13.95
#